data_AF-A0A0W0YNF2-F1
#
_entry.id   AF-A0A0W0YNF2-F1
#
_cell.length_a   1.000
_cell.length_b   1.000
_cell.length_c   1.000
_cell.angle_alpha   90.00
_cell.angle_beta   90.00
_cell.angle_gamma   90.00
#
_symmetry.space_group_name_H-M   'P 1'
#
loop_
_entity.id
_entity.type
_entity.pdbx_description
1 polymer ?
#
loop_
_entity_poly.entity_id
_entity_poly.type
_entity_poly.pdbx_seq_one_letter_code
_entity_poly.pdbx_strand_id
1 'polypeptide(L)'
;MSTQKICAALATGKHCIDASHLKQEQMIKYADSAKNAIVNRTLDDGSEGMVAHALWQVLEPQKENSGQFKLIEVTNLQSQDLPPSKRPTARLVPQETLFSAQWFTQYEMPASATDGSSNAFGGFGTIKMSSHDALPIPVVDALYAPDEFLAAYGVKLVHLTESTQIDFGKSADLMLFQYDVHTEYFDKYVKTPKGGGVYLETHDDFPHLAIPLHPSCGGSYTVGRQIATNEYAIVSFKIKYGWALVIAPGAIHDDATLTGPHIIGLTTNVDATHVNTALMRTKDGRLMDAVLINPTSERLSGDGITSIKECKALLFAQSKIDRKTNLESLARSADKHPEKERLQILNYLKSLPPETLSELRHLSDTAQEAYDQTLGLVLFQ
;
A
#
# COMPACT_ATOMS: atom_id res chain seq x y z
N MET A 1 -21.41 -13.47 -17.18
CA MET A 1 -21.70 -12.01 -17.22
C MET A 1 -20.57 -11.34 -17.99
N SER A 2 -20.86 -10.37 -18.85
CA SER A 2 -19.81 -9.63 -19.56
C SER A 2 -18.99 -8.84 -18.53
N THR A 3 -17.72 -9.16 -18.36
CA THR A 3 -16.81 -8.41 -17.48
C THR A 3 -16.59 -7.03 -18.08
N GLN A 4 -16.99 -5.97 -17.38
CA GLN A 4 -16.68 -4.61 -17.82
C GLN A 4 -15.19 -4.38 -17.61
N LYS A 5 -14.51 -3.86 -18.64
CA LYS A 5 -13.06 -3.61 -18.60
C LYS A 5 -12.76 -2.21 -19.09
N ILE A 6 -11.80 -1.56 -18.44
CA ILE A 6 -11.20 -0.32 -18.91
C ILE A 6 -9.79 -0.66 -19.38
N CYS A 7 -9.43 -0.25 -20.59
CA CYS A 7 -8.11 -0.55 -21.15
C CYS A 7 -7.37 0.73 -21.50
N ALA A 8 -6.09 0.79 -21.14
CA ALA A 8 -5.16 1.84 -21.51
C ALA A 8 -4.09 1.29 -22.47
N ALA A 9 -3.62 2.15 -23.37
CA ALA A 9 -2.43 1.88 -24.18
C ALA A 9 -1.21 2.40 -23.41
N LEU A 10 -0.33 1.49 -23.01
CA LEU A 10 0.90 1.78 -22.28
C LEU A 10 2.10 1.51 -23.19
N ALA A 11 3.28 1.99 -22.79
CA ALA A 11 4.53 1.71 -23.52
C ALA A 11 4.81 0.20 -23.63
N THR A 12 4.38 -0.59 -22.65
CA THR A 12 4.50 -2.05 -22.60
C THR A 12 3.41 -2.79 -23.38
N GLY A 13 2.41 -2.08 -23.91
CA GLY A 13 1.28 -2.63 -24.63
C GLY A 13 -0.07 -2.24 -24.04
N LYS A 14 -1.12 -2.96 -24.45
CA LYS A 14 -2.47 -2.72 -23.94
C LYS A 14 -2.65 -3.42 -22.58
N HIS A 15 -2.96 -2.66 -21.55
CA HIS A 15 -3.33 -3.19 -20.23
C HIS A 15 -4.81 -2.92 -19.95
N CYS A 16 -5.52 -3.89 -19.37
CA CYS A 16 -6.93 -3.77 -19.04
C CYS A 16 -7.18 -4.13 -17.59
N ILE A 17 -7.95 -3.30 -16.90
CA ILE A 17 -8.37 -3.51 -15.52
C ILE A 17 -9.83 -3.95 -15.46
N ASP A 18 -10.19 -4.68 -14.42
CA ASP A 18 -11.58 -4.98 -14.11
C ASP A 18 -12.31 -3.71 -13.65
N ALA A 19 -13.48 -3.46 -14.21
CA ALA A 19 -14.36 -2.38 -13.81
C ALA A 19 -15.81 -2.88 -13.63
N SER A 20 -15.99 -4.19 -13.46
CA SER A 20 -17.30 -4.84 -13.32
C SER A 20 -18.07 -4.38 -12.07
N HIS A 21 -17.40 -3.70 -11.15
CA HIS A 21 -18.01 -3.08 -9.96
C HIS A 21 -18.69 -1.74 -10.24
N LEU A 22 -18.37 -1.09 -11.36
CA LEU A 22 -18.96 0.19 -11.72
C LEU A 22 -20.36 0.02 -12.31
N LYS A 23 -21.25 0.96 -11.98
CA LYS A 23 -22.52 1.08 -12.70
C LYS A 23 -22.26 1.55 -14.13
N GLN A 24 -23.18 1.25 -15.05
CA GLN A 24 -23.07 1.66 -16.45
C GLN A 24 -22.91 3.19 -16.61
N GLU A 25 -23.58 3.99 -15.78
CA GLU A 25 -23.45 5.45 -15.76
C GLU A 25 -22.05 5.91 -15.33
N GLN A 26 -21.45 5.25 -14.33
CA GLN A 26 -20.09 5.53 -13.89
C GLN A 26 -19.07 5.11 -14.95
N MET A 27 -19.28 3.97 -15.61
CA MET A 27 -18.44 3.56 -16.74
C MET A 27 -18.43 4.60 -17.86
N ILE A 28 -19.60 5.13 -18.24
CA ILE A 28 -19.70 6.16 -19.28
C ILE A 28 -18.97 7.44 -18.86
N LYS A 29 -19.09 7.82 -17.58
CA LYS A 29 -18.52 9.06 -17.05
C LYS A 29 -17.00 8.99 -16.83
N TYR A 30 -16.49 7.86 -16.34
CA TYR A 30 -15.14 7.76 -15.77
C TYR A 30 -14.18 6.86 -16.54
N ALA A 31 -14.64 6.07 -17.53
CA ALA A 31 -13.74 5.14 -18.21
C ALA A 31 -12.57 5.83 -18.92
N ASP A 32 -12.77 7.03 -19.46
CA ASP A 32 -11.69 7.76 -20.15
C ASP A 32 -10.70 8.38 -19.18
N SER A 33 -11.17 9.02 -18.09
CA SER A 33 -10.29 9.57 -17.06
C SER A 33 -9.49 8.46 -16.37
N ALA A 34 -10.14 7.33 -16.07
CA ALA A 34 -9.53 6.21 -15.38
C ALA A 34 -8.32 5.62 -16.13
N LYS A 35 -8.26 5.71 -17.46
CA LYS A 35 -7.13 5.21 -18.26
C LYS A 35 -5.80 5.83 -17.85
N ASN A 36 -5.81 7.08 -17.40
CA ASN A 36 -4.60 7.81 -17.02
C ASN A 36 -3.98 7.30 -15.71
N ALA A 37 -4.75 6.60 -14.89
CA ALA A 37 -4.29 5.97 -13.65
C ALA A 37 -3.89 4.49 -13.84
N ILE A 38 -4.10 3.91 -15.02
CA ILE A 38 -3.74 2.52 -15.27
C ILE A 38 -2.24 2.40 -15.44
N VAL A 39 -1.59 1.76 -14.47
CA VAL A 39 -0.15 1.47 -14.51
C VAL A 39 0.10 -0.04 -14.72
N ASN A 40 1.17 -0.35 -15.43
CA ASN A 40 1.73 -1.71 -15.55
C ASN A 40 3.26 -1.57 -15.62
N ARG A 41 3.86 -1.35 -14.46
CA ARG A 41 5.30 -1.14 -14.30
C ARG A 41 5.97 -2.48 -14.05
N THR A 42 7.06 -2.75 -14.76
CA THR A 42 7.85 -3.97 -14.61
C THR A 42 9.23 -3.69 -14.01
N LEU A 43 9.73 -4.66 -13.25
CA LEU A 43 11.11 -4.68 -12.78
C LEU A 43 12.05 -5.11 -13.91
N ASP A 44 13.36 -5.00 -13.69
CA ASP A 44 14.39 -5.28 -14.70
C ASP A 44 14.46 -6.76 -15.10
N ASP A 45 14.06 -7.67 -14.21
CA ASP A 45 13.92 -9.10 -14.51
C ASP A 45 12.62 -9.45 -15.25
N GLY A 46 11.79 -8.44 -15.55
CA GLY A 46 10.51 -8.58 -16.24
C GLY A 46 9.34 -8.94 -15.33
N SER A 47 9.54 -9.10 -14.02
CA SER A 47 8.45 -9.31 -13.08
C SER A 47 7.57 -8.06 -12.96
N GLU A 48 6.36 -8.23 -12.47
CA GLU A 48 5.47 -7.11 -12.13
C GLU A 48 6.10 -6.30 -10.97
N GLY A 49 6.08 -4.98 -11.12
CA GLY A 49 6.53 -4.02 -10.12
C GLY A 49 5.35 -3.36 -9.42
N MET A 50 4.57 -2.58 -10.16
CA MET A 50 3.31 -2.01 -9.69
C MET A 50 2.28 -2.10 -10.82
N VAL A 51 1.17 -2.77 -10.56
CA VAL A 51 0.16 -3.07 -11.60
C VAL A 51 -1.22 -2.70 -11.09
N ALA A 52 -1.96 -1.93 -11.89
CA ALA A 52 -3.38 -1.68 -11.67
C ALA A 52 -4.18 -2.93 -12.10
N HIS A 53 -5.07 -3.42 -11.24
CA HIS A 53 -5.90 -4.60 -11.54
C HIS A 53 -7.39 -4.27 -11.66
N ALA A 54 -7.89 -3.30 -10.91
CA ALA A 54 -9.31 -2.98 -10.91
C ALA A 54 -9.58 -1.51 -10.58
N LEU A 55 -10.70 -0.99 -11.09
CA LEU A 55 -11.36 0.21 -10.59
C LEU A 55 -12.61 -0.23 -9.85
N TRP A 56 -12.55 -0.11 -8.53
CA TRP A 56 -13.56 -0.65 -7.63
C TRP A 56 -14.80 0.23 -7.58
N GLN A 57 -14.60 1.51 -7.33
CA GLN A 57 -15.68 2.47 -7.18
C GLN A 57 -15.16 3.88 -7.47
N VAL A 58 -16.10 4.78 -7.75
CA VAL A 58 -15.84 6.21 -7.75
C VAL A 58 -16.67 6.83 -6.63
N LEU A 59 -16.01 7.51 -5.69
CA LEU A 59 -16.66 8.30 -4.67
C LEU A 59 -16.90 9.70 -5.22
N GLU A 60 -18.12 10.19 -5.11
CA GLU A 60 -18.51 11.54 -5.53
C GLU A 60 -18.84 12.38 -4.29
N PRO A 61 -18.52 13.69 -4.30
CA PRO A 61 -18.92 14.58 -3.22
C PRO A 61 -20.45 14.63 -3.09
N GLN A 62 -20.95 14.58 -1.85
CA GLN A 62 -22.39 14.58 -1.56
C GLN A 62 -22.91 15.99 -1.26
N LYS A 63 -22.23 16.73 -0.38
CA LYS A 63 -22.61 18.08 0.06
C LYS A 63 -21.37 18.93 0.31
N GLU A 64 -21.35 20.14 -0.24
CA GLU A 64 -20.29 21.13 0.01
C GLU A 64 -18.88 20.54 -0.16
N ASN A 65 -18.68 19.80 -1.27
CA ASN A 65 -17.44 19.08 -1.60
C ASN A 65 -17.00 18.01 -0.60
N SER A 66 -17.88 17.56 0.28
CA SER A 66 -17.60 16.48 1.21
C SER A 66 -18.64 15.37 1.10
N GLY A 67 -18.34 14.20 1.66
CA GLY A 67 -19.30 13.11 1.78
C GLY A 67 -18.98 12.22 2.96
N GLN A 68 -20.02 11.56 3.50
CA GLN A 68 -19.87 10.54 4.53
C GLN A 68 -19.86 9.16 3.90
N PHE A 69 -18.85 8.36 4.21
CA PHE A 69 -18.66 7.03 3.64
C PHE A 69 -18.24 6.02 4.69
N LYS A 70 -18.68 4.78 4.54
CA LYS A 70 -18.06 3.63 5.19
C LYS A 70 -17.15 2.95 4.18
N LEU A 71 -15.86 2.98 4.44
CA LEU A 71 -14.87 2.52 3.47
C LEU A 71 -14.95 1.00 3.20
N ILE A 72 -15.52 0.22 4.12
CA ILE A 72 -15.77 -1.20 3.88
C ILE A 72 -16.74 -1.43 2.71
N GLU A 73 -17.71 -0.53 2.49
CA GLU A 73 -18.73 -0.68 1.44
C GLU A 73 -18.16 -0.53 0.03
N VAL A 74 -16.99 0.08 -0.09
CA VAL A 74 -16.26 0.25 -1.35
C VAL A 74 -15.14 -0.78 -1.52
N THR A 75 -15.10 -1.76 -0.63
CA THR A 75 -14.24 -2.94 -0.70
C THR A 75 -15.10 -4.21 -0.76
N ASN A 76 -14.59 -5.34 -1.27
CA ASN A 76 -15.27 -6.64 -1.14
C ASN A 76 -14.89 -7.35 0.17
N LEU A 77 -14.26 -6.64 1.12
CA LEU A 77 -13.85 -7.24 2.39
C LEU A 77 -15.07 -7.51 3.27
N GLN A 78 -15.01 -8.60 4.03
CA GLN A 78 -16.06 -8.96 4.96
C GLN A 78 -15.73 -8.44 6.35
N SER A 79 -16.71 -7.84 7.02
CA SER A 79 -16.51 -7.20 8.33
C SER A 79 -16.05 -8.19 9.41
N GLN A 80 -16.46 -9.46 9.33
CA GLN A 80 -16.02 -10.50 10.27
C GLN A 80 -14.54 -10.87 10.14
N ASP A 81 -13.90 -10.56 9.01
CA ASP A 81 -12.49 -10.90 8.76
C ASP A 81 -11.56 -9.73 9.15
N LEU A 82 -12.11 -8.57 9.50
CA LEU A 82 -11.34 -7.40 9.89
C LEU A 82 -10.92 -7.48 11.37
N PRO A 83 -9.75 -6.93 11.74
CA PRO A 83 -9.38 -6.75 13.13
C PRO A 83 -10.36 -5.81 13.86
N PRO A 84 -10.29 -5.72 15.21
CA PRO A 84 -11.16 -4.83 15.97
C PRO A 84 -11.00 -3.37 15.57
N SER A 85 -12.12 -2.63 15.50
CA SER A 85 -12.13 -1.18 15.21
C SER A 85 -11.59 -0.33 16.35
N LYS A 86 -11.40 -0.90 17.55
CA LYS A 86 -10.85 -0.17 18.68
C LYS A 86 -9.32 -0.16 18.60
N ARG A 87 -8.74 1.05 18.50
CA ARG A 87 -7.29 1.24 18.58
C ARG A 87 -6.75 0.82 19.95
N PRO A 88 -5.51 0.32 20.03
CA PRO A 88 -4.83 0.08 21.30
C PRO A 88 -4.82 1.34 22.18
N THR A 89 -4.90 1.18 23.50
CA THR A 89 -4.79 2.32 24.43
C THR A 89 -3.36 2.83 24.54
N ALA A 90 -2.38 1.95 24.33
CA ALA A 90 -0.98 2.33 24.27
C ALA A 90 -0.73 3.28 23.09
N ARG A 91 0.08 4.31 23.33
CA ARG A 91 0.53 5.26 22.33
C ARG A 91 2.05 5.26 22.28
N LEU A 92 2.59 5.41 21.07
CA LEU A 92 4.01 5.67 20.87
C LEU A 92 4.24 7.19 20.92
N VAL A 93 5.45 7.59 21.32
CA VAL A 93 5.95 8.93 21.00
C VAL A 93 6.46 8.85 19.57
N PRO A 94 5.76 9.45 18.58
CA PRO A 94 6.16 9.28 17.19
C PRO A 94 7.47 9.99 16.92
N GLN A 95 8.33 9.37 16.11
CA GLN A 95 9.53 10.01 15.60
C GLN A 95 9.24 10.57 14.21
N GLU A 96 9.82 11.73 13.90
CA GLU A 96 9.83 12.36 12.58
C GLU A 96 11.25 12.78 12.24
N THR A 97 11.58 12.84 10.95
CA THR A 97 12.85 13.39 10.49
C THR A 97 12.65 14.79 9.97
N LEU A 98 13.47 15.72 10.48
CA LEU A 98 13.53 17.08 9.98
C LEU A 98 14.54 17.18 8.85
N PHE A 99 14.19 17.89 7.80
CA PHE A 99 15.12 18.15 6.69
C PHE A 99 14.88 19.51 6.06
N SER A 100 15.95 20.06 5.48
CA SER A 100 15.91 21.30 4.72
C SER A 100 16.06 21.02 3.23
N ALA A 101 15.16 21.58 2.43
CA ALA A 101 15.14 21.41 0.99
C ALA A 101 14.47 22.60 0.31
N GLN A 102 14.83 22.82 -0.96
CA GLN A 102 14.09 23.72 -1.84
C GLN A 102 13.19 22.90 -2.74
N TRP A 103 11.89 23.19 -2.74
CA TRP A 103 10.91 22.53 -3.60
C TRP A 103 10.69 23.37 -4.84
N PHE A 104 11.01 22.81 -6.00
CA PHE A 104 10.77 23.42 -7.30
C PHE A 104 9.69 22.63 -8.05
N THR A 105 8.76 23.33 -8.68
CA THR A 105 7.80 22.74 -9.61
C THR A 105 8.49 22.22 -10.86
N GLN A 106 7.78 21.39 -11.65
CA GLN A 106 8.24 20.94 -12.97
C GLN A 106 8.53 22.08 -13.95
N TYR A 107 7.94 23.27 -13.75
CA TYR A 107 8.13 24.44 -14.59
C TYR A 107 9.34 25.29 -14.18
N GLU A 108 9.71 25.25 -12.90
CA GLU A 108 10.87 25.98 -12.36
C GLU A 108 12.16 25.18 -12.50
N MET A 109 12.12 23.89 -12.13
CA MET A 109 13.26 22.98 -12.22
C MET A 109 12.76 21.55 -12.48
N PRO A 110 12.57 21.17 -13.75
CA PRO A 110 12.18 19.82 -14.09
C PRO A 110 13.24 18.82 -13.63
N ALA A 111 12.80 17.71 -13.05
CA ALA A 111 13.72 16.65 -12.66
C ALA A 111 14.36 15.99 -13.88
N SER A 112 15.66 15.71 -13.77
CA SER A 112 16.41 14.90 -14.72
C SER A 112 16.46 13.42 -14.29
N ALA A 113 16.86 12.55 -15.21
CA ALA A 113 17.07 11.11 -14.98
C ALA A 113 15.83 10.34 -14.51
N THR A 114 14.74 10.50 -15.25
CA THR A 114 13.51 9.69 -15.18
C THR A 114 13.01 9.47 -16.61
N ASP A 115 12.38 8.34 -16.90
CA ASP A 115 11.67 8.12 -18.18
C ASP A 115 10.26 8.75 -18.18
N GLY A 116 9.86 9.38 -17.07
CA GLY A 116 8.57 10.02 -16.88
C GLY A 116 7.41 9.06 -16.61
N SER A 117 7.63 7.74 -16.68
CA SER A 117 6.56 6.72 -16.52
C SER A 117 6.09 6.55 -15.07
N SER A 118 6.83 7.10 -14.11
CA SER A 118 6.52 7.02 -12.67
C SER A 118 5.49 8.06 -12.19
N ASN A 119 5.14 9.08 -12.99
CA ASN A 119 4.12 10.07 -12.61
C ASN A 119 2.82 9.89 -13.40
N ALA A 120 1.68 9.78 -12.71
CA ALA A 120 0.36 9.75 -13.33
C ALA A 120 -0.13 11.14 -13.80
N PHE A 121 0.52 12.22 -13.36
CA PHE A 121 0.07 13.61 -13.50
C PHE A 121 0.92 14.49 -14.42
N GLY A 122 1.92 13.92 -15.10
CA GLY A 122 2.79 14.64 -16.05
C GLY A 122 4.27 14.67 -15.64
N GLY A 123 4.92 15.83 -15.76
CA GLY A 123 6.35 15.97 -15.46
C GLY A 123 6.64 16.03 -13.96
N PHE A 124 7.92 15.94 -13.62
CA PHE A 124 8.40 16.00 -12.24
C PHE A 124 9.10 17.32 -11.97
N GLY A 125 8.79 17.94 -10.83
CA GLY A 125 9.63 18.96 -10.21
C GLY A 125 10.83 18.36 -9.48
N THR A 126 11.59 19.19 -8.77
CA THR A 126 12.77 18.76 -8.01
C THR A 126 12.70 19.23 -6.56
N ILE A 127 12.88 18.32 -5.60
CA ILE A 127 13.15 18.66 -4.20
C ILE A 127 14.66 18.57 -3.99
N LYS A 128 15.33 19.73 -3.93
CA LYS A 128 16.78 19.81 -3.80
C LYS A 128 17.20 19.96 -2.35
N MET A 129 17.88 18.96 -1.84
CA MET A 129 18.26 18.87 -0.43
C MET A 129 19.43 19.80 -0.12
N SER A 130 19.40 20.45 1.04
CA SER A 130 20.42 21.45 1.38
C SER A 130 21.75 20.84 1.84
N SER A 131 21.73 19.65 2.44
CA SER A 131 22.91 19.05 3.10
C SER A 131 22.91 17.53 3.22
N HIS A 132 21.81 16.85 2.90
CA HIS A 132 21.68 15.40 3.10
C HIS A 132 21.92 14.64 1.79
N ASP A 133 22.73 13.58 1.87
CA ASP A 133 22.91 12.61 0.79
C ASP A 133 21.98 11.39 0.94
N ALA A 134 21.52 11.15 2.18
CA ALA A 134 20.51 10.15 2.51
C ALA A 134 19.48 10.76 3.47
N LEU A 135 18.22 10.35 3.31
CA LEU A 135 17.11 10.78 4.16
C LEU A 135 16.59 9.58 4.95
N PRO A 136 16.91 9.47 6.26
CA PRO A 136 16.27 8.48 7.10
C PRO A 136 14.80 8.87 7.30
N ILE A 137 13.86 7.93 7.11
CA ILE A 137 12.44 8.17 7.31
C ILE A 137 11.91 7.18 8.35
N PRO A 138 11.54 7.63 9.56
CA PRO A 138 11.03 6.74 10.59
C PRO A 138 9.69 6.14 10.18
N VAL A 139 9.53 4.83 10.38
CA VAL A 139 8.28 4.10 10.15
C VAL A 139 7.51 3.99 11.46
N VAL A 140 6.32 4.60 11.53
CA VAL A 140 5.44 4.57 12.70
C VAL A 140 4.22 3.72 12.40
N ASP A 141 3.85 2.82 13.30
CA ASP A 141 2.59 2.08 13.19
C ASP A 141 1.42 3.03 13.49
N ALA A 142 0.58 3.29 12.47
CA ALA A 142 -0.48 4.29 12.56
C ALA A 142 -1.47 3.98 13.70
N LEU A 143 -1.65 2.70 14.07
CA LEU A 143 -2.56 2.34 15.17
C LEU A 143 -2.14 2.92 16.53
N TYR A 144 -0.85 3.21 16.70
CA TYR A 144 -0.28 3.66 17.97
C TYR A 144 0.09 5.16 17.96
N ALA A 145 0.03 5.83 16.81
CA ALA A 145 0.28 7.27 16.71
C ALA A 145 -0.89 8.08 17.33
N PRO A 146 -0.65 9.14 18.13
CA PRO A 146 -1.73 10.03 18.55
C PRO A 146 -2.47 10.66 17.35
N ASP A 147 -3.77 10.94 17.50
CA ASP A 147 -4.57 11.54 16.42
C ASP A 147 -4.09 12.95 16.08
N GLU A 148 -3.60 13.68 17.07
CA GLU A 148 -3.01 15.01 16.88
C GLU A 148 -1.73 14.93 16.04
N PHE A 149 -0.96 13.84 16.17
CA PHE A 149 0.23 13.63 15.35
C PHE A 149 -0.15 13.31 13.90
N LEU A 150 -1.12 12.42 13.67
CA LEU A 150 -1.63 12.14 12.32
C LEU A 150 -2.18 13.42 11.66
N ALA A 151 -2.99 14.19 12.40
CA ALA A 151 -3.60 15.42 11.91
C ALA A 151 -2.58 16.51 11.55
N ALA A 152 -1.43 16.57 12.22
CA ALA A 152 -0.35 17.49 11.89
C ALA A 152 0.26 17.27 10.50
N TYR A 153 0.05 16.09 9.90
CA TYR A 153 0.43 15.75 8.52
C TYR A 153 -0.77 15.75 7.55
N GLY A 154 -1.93 16.25 7.98
CA GLY A 154 -3.14 16.24 7.16
C GLY A 154 -3.68 14.83 6.90
N VAL A 155 -3.38 13.85 7.77
CA VAL A 155 -3.90 12.49 7.63
C VAL A 155 -4.75 12.07 8.82
N LYS A 156 -5.64 11.11 8.59
CA LYS A 156 -6.39 10.43 9.65
C LYS A 156 -6.44 8.94 9.39
N LEU A 157 -6.42 8.17 10.46
CA LEU A 157 -6.58 6.72 10.42
C LEU A 157 -8.02 6.35 10.75
N VAL A 158 -8.65 5.55 9.89
CA VAL A 158 -10.08 5.21 9.98
C VAL A 158 -10.24 3.71 9.88
N HIS A 159 -11.03 3.10 10.76
CA HIS A 159 -11.38 1.69 10.60
C HIS A 159 -12.40 1.53 9.47
N LEU A 160 -12.27 0.50 8.62
CA LEU A 160 -13.11 0.39 7.42
C LEU A 160 -14.62 0.33 7.70
N THR A 161 -15.02 -0.18 8.88
CA THR A 161 -16.45 -0.27 9.27
C THR A 161 -17.03 1.03 9.80
N GLU A 162 -16.20 2.03 10.07
CA GLU A 162 -16.63 3.31 10.65
C GLU A 162 -17.00 4.31 9.55
N SER A 163 -17.97 5.17 9.84
CA SER A 163 -18.31 6.26 8.93
C SER A 163 -17.23 7.34 9.03
N THR A 164 -16.79 7.86 7.89
CA THR A 164 -15.81 8.93 7.84
C THR A 164 -16.18 9.97 6.79
N GLN A 165 -15.94 11.23 7.14
CA GLN A 165 -16.14 12.34 6.21
C GLN A 165 -14.93 12.48 5.30
N ILE A 166 -15.10 12.37 3.99
CA ILE A 166 -14.05 12.68 3.02
C ILE A 166 -14.29 14.10 2.52
N ASP A 167 -13.25 14.93 2.57
CA ASP A 167 -13.21 16.24 1.92
C ASP A 167 -12.58 16.07 0.54
N PHE A 168 -13.35 16.37 -0.51
CA PHE A 168 -12.94 16.26 -1.90
C PHE A 168 -12.27 17.53 -2.43
N GLY A 169 -11.94 18.50 -1.57
CA GLY A 169 -11.26 19.74 -1.97
C GLY A 169 -12.10 20.58 -2.93
N LYS A 170 -11.59 20.84 -4.13
CA LYS A 170 -12.25 21.69 -5.15
C LYS A 170 -13.31 20.93 -5.98
N SER A 171 -13.97 19.94 -5.38
CA SER A 171 -15.03 19.10 -5.98
C SER A 171 -14.55 17.99 -6.93
N ALA A 172 -13.36 17.41 -6.70
CA ALA A 172 -12.94 16.25 -7.48
C ALA A 172 -13.72 14.98 -7.08
N ASP A 173 -14.01 14.09 -8.02
CA ASP A 173 -14.35 12.71 -7.69
C ASP A 173 -13.11 11.94 -7.21
N LEU A 174 -13.29 10.81 -6.53
CA LEU A 174 -12.19 9.95 -6.09
C LEU A 174 -12.36 8.54 -6.64
N MET A 175 -11.51 8.14 -7.57
CA MET A 175 -11.48 6.83 -8.18
C MET A 175 -10.64 5.87 -7.33
N LEU A 176 -11.22 4.74 -6.95
CA LEU A 176 -10.61 3.76 -6.06
C LEU A 176 -9.98 2.63 -6.88
N PHE A 177 -8.70 2.77 -7.18
CA PHE A 177 -7.96 1.77 -7.96
C PHE A 177 -7.32 0.75 -7.05
N GLN A 178 -7.42 -0.53 -7.41
CA GLN A 178 -6.55 -1.54 -6.85
C GLN A 178 -5.22 -1.57 -7.58
N TYR A 179 -4.15 -1.39 -6.83
CA TYR A 179 -2.78 -1.63 -7.26
C TYR A 179 -2.17 -2.78 -6.47
N ASP A 180 -1.53 -3.70 -7.17
CA ASP A 180 -0.70 -4.73 -6.58
C ASP A 180 0.76 -4.27 -6.70
N VAL A 181 1.40 -4.05 -5.55
CA VAL A 181 2.77 -3.51 -5.48
C VAL A 181 3.74 -4.61 -5.04
N HIS A 182 4.75 -4.89 -5.85
CA HIS A 182 5.77 -5.89 -5.56
C HIS A 182 6.62 -5.47 -4.36
N THR A 183 7.05 -6.44 -3.55
CA THR A 183 7.82 -6.18 -2.32
C THR A 183 9.14 -5.47 -2.56
N GLU A 184 9.73 -5.69 -3.73
CA GLU A 184 11.00 -5.06 -4.16
C GLU A 184 10.78 -3.86 -5.08
N TYR A 185 9.53 -3.41 -5.31
CA TYR A 185 9.24 -2.31 -6.23
C TYR A 185 9.99 -1.02 -5.85
N PHE A 186 10.02 -0.68 -4.57
CA PHE A 186 10.73 0.51 -4.10
C PHE A 186 12.22 0.46 -4.43
N ASP A 187 12.90 -0.64 -4.06
CA ASP A 187 14.35 -0.77 -4.24
C ASP A 187 14.77 -1.02 -5.70
N LYS A 188 14.02 -1.85 -6.43
CA LYS A 188 14.35 -2.28 -7.80
C LYS A 188 13.75 -1.41 -8.90
N TYR A 189 12.80 -0.52 -8.59
CA TYR A 189 12.22 0.39 -9.56
C TYR A 189 12.36 1.85 -9.13
N VAL A 190 11.72 2.24 -8.02
CA VAL A 190 11.59 3.65 -7.59
C VAL A 190 12.96 4.28 -7.37
N LYS A 191 13.86 3.62 -6.65
CA LYS A 191 15.21 4.11 -6.34
C LYS A 191 16.20 4.09 -7.52
N THR A 192 15.78 3.62 -8.68
CA THR A 192 16.64 3.52 -9.88
C THR A 192 16.45 4.73 -10.81
N PRO A 193 17.36 4.97 -11.76
CA PRO A 193 17.14 5.98 -12.80
C PRO A 193 15.88 5.75 -13.64
N LYS A 194 15.37 4.51 -13.72
CA LYS A 194 14.11 4.19 -14.40
C LYS A 194 12.92 4.79 -13.64
N GLY A 195 12.86 4.57 -12.32
CA GLY A 195 11.81 5.13 -11.46
C GLY A 195 11.99 6.62 -11.17
N GLY A 196 13.20 7.16 -11.32
CA GLY A 196 13.52 8.57 -11.12
C GLY A 196 13.95 8.94 -9.70
N GLY A 197 13.98 7.98 -8.77
CA GLY A 197 14.25 8.20 -7.35
C GLY A 197 12.99 8.40 -6.52
N VAL A 198 13.20 8.58 -5.21
CA VAL A 198 12.12 8.90 -4.26
C VAL A 198 11.49 10.25 -4.61
N TYR A 199 10.17 10.33 -4.51
CA TYR A 199 9.41 11.56 -4.74
C TYR A 199 8.59 11.93 -3.50
N LEU A 200 8.14 13.17 -3.48
CA LEU A 200 6.99 13.59 -2.70
C LEU A 200 6.02 14.30 -3.63
N GLU A 201 4.74 14.15 -3.35
CA GLU A 201 3.68 14.83 -4.05
C GLU A 201 2.77 15.61 -3.11
N THR A 202 2.13 16.63 -3.68
CA THR A 202 1.06 17.37 -3.01
C THR A 202 0.10 17.90 -4.07
N HIS A 203 -1.18 17.93 -3.72
CA HIS A 203 -2.25 18.45 -4.57
C HIS A 203 -3.40 18.97 -3.70
N ASP A 204 -3.74 20.24 -3.89
CA ASP A 204 -4.72 20.95 -3.05
C ASP A 204 -6.18 20.64 -3.40
N ASP A 205 -6.39 19.94 -4.52
CA ASP A 205 -7.70 19.86 -5.16
C ASP A 205 -8.48 18.60 -4.78
N PHE A 206 -7.81 17.57 -4.27
CA PHE A 206 -8.42 16.27 -4.01
C PHE A 206 -7.67 15.48 -2.93
N PRO A 207 -8.38 14.63 -2.17
CA PRO A 207 -7.81 13.77 -1.14
C PRO A 207 -7.18 12.53 -1.76
N HIS A 208 -6.36 11.84 -0.98
CA HIS A 208 -5.94 10.46 -1.26
C HIS A 208 -6.50 9.49 -0.21
N LEU A 209 -6.60 8.22 -0.60
CA LEU A 209 -6.91 7.11 0.29
C LEU A 209 -5.89 6.00 0.09
N ALA A 210 -5.49 5.34 1.18
CA ALA A 210 -4.71 4.11 1.11
C ALA A 210 -5.36 3.04 1.99
N ILE A 211 -5.79 1.94 1.38
CA ILE A 211 -6.51 0.85 2.03
C ILE A 211 -5.82 -0.49 1.70
N PRO A 212 -5.18 -1.16 2.67
CA PRO A 212 -4.66 -2.51 2.48
C PRO A 212 -5.80 -3.52 2.27
N LEU A 213 -5.74 -4.30 1.20
CA LEU A 213 -6.77 -5.32 0.87
C LEU A 213 -6.47 -6.71 1.44
N HIS A 214 -5.28 -6.92 2.01
CA HIS A 214 -4.88 -8.21 2.55
C HIS A 214 -4.00 -8.07 3.81
N PRO A 215 -4.07 -8.99 4.79
CA PRO A 215 -3.19 -8.97 5.98
C PRO A 215 -1.68 -8.99 5.68
N SER A 216 -1.28 -9.52 4.52
CA SER A 216 0.13 -9.55 4.09
C SER A 216 0.61 -8.22 3.49
N CYS A 217 -0.27 -7.23 3.34
CA CYS A 217 0.15 -5.91 2.87
C CYS A 217 1.17 -5.32 3.84
N GLY A 218 2.27 -4.85 3.27
CA GLY A 218 3.40 -4.32 4.00
C GLY A 218 3.75 -2.91 3.58
N GLY A 219 4.98 -2.52 3.88
CA GLY A 219 5.44 -1.17 3.61
C GLY A 219 4.80 -0.15 4.53
N SER A 220 4.83 1.10 4.09
CA SER A 220 4.28 2.25 4.80
C SER A 220 3.94 3.37 3.81
N TYR A 221 3.14 4.33 4.26
CA TYR A 221 2.72 5.49 3.48
C TYR A 221 3.44 6.72 4.00
N THR A 222 4.29 7.32 3.17
CA THR A 222 5.15 8.43 3.58
C THR A 222 4.38 9.74 3.52
N VAL A 223 4.52 10.57 4.55
CA VAL A 223 3.87 11.88 4.64
C VAL A 223 4.86 12.93 5.13
N GLY A 224 4.68 14.14 4.62
CA GLY A 224 5.47 15.31 4.97
C GLY A 224 4.60 16.45 5.50
N ARG A 225 5.23 17.40 6.18
CA ARG A 225 4.64 18.69 6.52
C ARG A 225 5.69 19.77 6.46
N GLN A 226 5.31 20.94 5.99
CA GLN A 226 6.18 22.11 6.04
C GLN A 226 6.16 22.71 7.45
N ILE A 227 7.34 22.93 8.03
CA ILE A 227 7.51 23.53 9.37
C ILE A 227 7.83 25.03 9.23
N ALA A 228 8.68 25.36 8.27
CA ALA A 228 9.04 26.72 7.92
C ALA A 228 9.43 26.80 6.44
N THR A 229 9.81 27.98 5.96
CA THR A 229 10.31 28.15 4.59
C THR A 229 11.53 27.24 4.36
N ASN A 230 11.43 26.31 3.40
CA ASN A 230 12.45 25.31 3.08
C ASN A 230 12.79 24.32 4.20
N GLU A 231 11.95 24.19 5.23
CA GLU A 231 12.13 23.24 6.34
C GLU A 231 10.89 22.37 6.48
N TYR A 232 11.11 21.05 6.54
CA TYR A 232 10.07 20.05 6.49
C TYR A 232 10.29 18.98 7.55
N ALA A 233 9.20 18.34 7.95
CA ALA A 233 9.20 17.07 8.67
C ALA A 233 8.68 15.95 7.76
N ILE A 234 9.20 14.74 7.94
CA ILE A 234 8.76 13.53 7.24
C ILE A 234 8.66 12.34 8.18
N VAL A 235 7.66 11.49 7.94
CA VAL A 235 7.43 10.22 8.64
C VAL A 235 6.73 9.26 7.68
N SER A 236 6.84 7.96 7.90
CA SER A 236 6.10 6.96 7.13
C SER A 236 5.19 6.16 8.03
N PHE A 237 3.91 6.05 7.67
CA PHE A 237 2.90 5.36 8.47
C PHE A 237 2.63 3.95 7.95
N LYS A 238 2.86 2.94 8.78
CA LYS A 238 2.40 1.59 8.49
C LYS A 238 0.90 1.49 8.74
N ILE A 239 0.13 1.20 7.69
CA ILE A 239 -1.32 1.01 7.72
C ILE A 239 -1.60 -0.48 7.89
N LYS A 240 -2.48 -0.84 8.83
CA LYS A 240 -2.86 -2.24 9.05
C LYS A 240 -4.10 -2.60 8.25
N TYR A 241 -4.18 -3.85 7.84
CA TYR A 241 -5.41 -4.44 7.29
C TYR A 241 -6.60 -4.14 8.21
N GLY A 242 -7.76 -3.84 7.64
CA GLY A 242 -8.94 -3.34 8.37
C GLY A 242 -8.96 -1.84 8.65
N TRP A 243 -7.88 -1.13 8.33
CA TRP A 243 -7.78 0.32 8.48
C TRP A 243 -7.44 0.99 7.16
N ALA A 244 -7.83 2.26 7.05
CA ALA A 244 -7.50 3.13 5.93
C ALA A 244 -6.79 4.37 6.44
N LEU A 245 -5.81 4.86 5.68
CA LEU A 245 -5.31 6.21 5.83
C LEU A 245 -6.08 7.11 4.87
N VAL A 246 -6.70 8.16 5.39
CA VAL A 246 -7.30 9.23 4.59
C VAL A 246 -6.38 10.42 4.62
N ILE A 247 -6.02 10.90 3.44
CA ILE A 247 -5.06 11.97 3.23
C ILE A 247 -5.83 13.18 2.70
N ALA A 248 -5.79 14.28 3.45
CA ALA A 248 -6.51 15.49 3.10
C ALA A 248 -5.90 16.15 1.85
N PRO A 249 -6.68 16.93 1.08
CA PRO A 249 -6.13 17.78 0.04
C PRO A 249 -5.02 18.69 0.59
N GLY A 250 -3.93 18.83 -0.16
CA GLY A 250 -2.75 19.64 0.18
C GLY A 250 -1.77 18.98 1.15
N ALA A 251 -2.04 17.75 1.62
CA ALA A 251 -1.06 17.00 2.39
C ALA A 251 0.10 16.54 1.49
N ILE A 252 1.33 16.66 1.99
CA ILE A 252 2.53 16.14 1.31
C ILE A 252 2.64 14.64 1.55
N HIS A 253 2.81 13.83 0.52
CA HIS A 253 2.84 12.38 0.66
C HIS A 253 3.60 11.63 -0.44
N ASP A 254 3.76 10.32 -0.24
CA ASP A 254 4.29 9.33 -1.18
C ASP A 254 3.80 7.92 -0.81
N ASP A 255 3.35 7.17 -1.82
CA ASP A 255 2.80 5.81 -1.73
C ASP A 255 3.76 4.73 -2.26
N ALA A 256 4.94 5.12 -2.75
CA ALA A 256 5.90 4.24 -3.43
C ALA A 256 6.44 3.09 -2.58
N THR A 257 6.33 3.19 -1.25
CA THR A 257 6.82 2.19 -0.29
C THR A 257 5.79 1.15 0.12
N LEU A 258 4.53 1.25 -0.35
CA LEU A 258 3.51 0.23 -0.10
C LEU A 258 3.87 -1.10 -0.78
N THR A 259 3.42 -2.23 -0.21
CA THR A 259 3.64 -3.56 -0.80
C THR A 259 2.41 -4.46 -0.63
N GLY A 260 2.06 -5.22 -1.66
CA GLY A 260 0.84 -6.01 -1.73
C GLY A 260 -0.36 -5.24 -2.31
N PRO A 261 -1.55 -5.86 -2.33
CA PRO A 261 -2.74 -5.29 -2.94
C PRO A 261 -3.34 -4.17 -2.07
N HIS A 262 -3.39 -2.96 -2.62
CA HIS A 262 -3.99 -1.79 -1.98
C HIS A 262 -5.05 -1.17 -2.86
N ILE A 263 -6.14 -0.66 -2.26
CA ILE A 263 -6.91 0.39 -2.90
C ILE A 263 -6.20 1.71 -2.63
N ILE A 264 -5.87 2.42 -3.71
CA ILE A 264 -5.40 3.80 -3.67
C ILE A 264 -6.48 4.66 -4.32
N GLY A 265 -6.99 5.61 -3.55
CA GLY A 265 -7.97 6.59 -4.02
C GLY A 265 -7.24 7.80 -4.58
N LEU A 266 -7.47 8.09 -5.85
CA LEU A 266 -6.93 9.28 -6.54
C LEU A 266 -7.89 9.75 -7.62
N THR A 267 -7.66 10.94 -8.18
CA THR A 267 -8.35 11.40 -9.39
C THR A 267 -7.38 11.76 -10.48
N THR A 268 -7.79 11.64 -11.74
CA THR A 268 -6.98 12.04 -12.89
C THR A 268 -7.56 13.24 -13.62
N ASN A 269 -8.74 13.72 -13.19
CA ASN A 269 -9.39 14.89 -13.75
C ASN A 269 -8.94 16.14 -12.98
N VAL A 270 -7.68 16.50 -13.16
CA VAL A 270 -7.00 17.51 -12.36
C VAL A 270 -6.36 18.56 -13.25
N ASP A 271 -6.29 19.80 -12.77
CA ASP A 271 -5.45 20.80 -13.38
C ASP A 271 -3.98 20.46 -13.08
N ALA A 272 -3.17 20.22 -14.12
CA ALA A 272 -1.77 19.86 -13.97
C ALA A 272 -0.93 20.95 -13.26
N THR A 273 -1.44 22.17 -13.15
CA THR A 273 -0.80 23.25 -12.36
C THR A 273 -1.05 23.13 -10.86
N HIS A 274 -2.03 22.32 -10.44
CA HIS A 274 -2.38 22.08 -9.03
C HIS A 274 -1.82 20.76 -8.50
N VAL A 275 -1.18 19.95 -9.34
CA VAL A 275 -0.45 18.76 -8.90
C VAL A 275 1.05 19.06 -8.92
N ASN A 276 1.71 18.81 -7.80
CA ASN A 276 3.16 18.98 -7.69
C ASN A 276 3.79 17.69 -7.19
N THR A 277 4.23 16.87 -8.14
CA THR A 277 5.07 15.70 -7.87
C THR A 277 6.51 16.08 -8.14
N ALA A 278 7.39 15.92 -7.14
CA ALA A 278 8.78 16.32 -7.25
C ALA A 278 9.73 15.23 -6.76
N LEU A 279 10.76 14.96 -7.56
CA LEU A 279 11.76 13.95 -7.24
C LEU A 279 12.82 14.52 -6.31
N MET A 280 13.15 13.77 -5.27
CA MET A 280 14.16 14.15 -4.30
C MET A 280 15.57 13.99 -4.88
N ARG A 281 16.38 15.03 -4.71
CA ARG A 281 17.76 15.09 -5.16
C ARG A 281 18.66 15.56 -4.04
N THR A 282 19.86 14.98 -3.98
CA THR A 282 20.94 15.49 -3.14
C THR A 282 21.32 16.92 -3.56
N LYS A 283 22.12 17.61 -2.75
CA LYS A 283 22.59 18.97 -3.06
C LYS A 283 23.30 19.08 -4.41
N ASP A 284 24.02 18.04 -4.81
CA ASP A 284 24.75 17.94 -6.07
C ASP A 284 23.91 17.36 -7.23
N GLY A 285 22.62 17.12 -7.02
CA GLY A 285 21.68 16.73 -8.08
C GLY A 285 21.64 15.22 -8.38
N ARG A 286 22.23 14.38 -7.53
CA ARG A 286 22.10 12.91 -7.62
C ARG A 286 20.76 12.45 -7.06
N LEU A 287 20.37 11.22 -7.37
CA LEU A 287 19.24 10.55 -6.73
C LEU A 287 19.45 10.54 -5.21
N MET A 288 18.42 10.97 -4.47
CA MET A 288 18.42 10.88 -3.01
C MET A 288 18.21 9.42 -2.57
N ASP A 289 19.02 8.96 -1.63
CA ASP A 289 18.81 7.67 -0.97
C ASP A 289 17.89 7.85 0.25
N ALA A 290 16.60 7.51 0.11
CA ALA A 290 15.72 7.45 1.27
C ALA A 290 15.77 6.07 1.92
N VAL A 291 15.90 6.05 3.25
CA VAL A 291 16.07 4.84 4.04
C VAL A 291 14.96 4.76 5.08
N LEU A 292 14.05 3.79 4.92
CA LEU A 292 13.02 3.53 5.91
C LEU A 292 13.65 2.96 7.20
N ILE A 293 13.49 3.67 8.31
CA ILE A 293 13.97 3.26 9.62
C ILE A 293 12.80 2.72 10.42
N ASN A 294 12.77 1.40 10.62
CA ASN A 294 11.86 0.82 11.60
C ASN A 294 12.41 1.13 13.00
N PRO A 295 11.67 1.80 13.88
CA PRO A 295 12.13 2.10 15.23
C PRO A 295 12.46 0.78 15.93
N THR A 296 13.67 0.71 16.49
CA THR A 296 14.15 -0.44 17.25
C THR A 296 13.39 -0.54 18.56
N SER A 297 12.24 -1.24 18.57
CA SER A 297 11.47 -1.64 19.76
C SER A 297 11.61 -0.69 20.97
N GLU A 298 11.36 0.61 20.78
CA GLU A 298 11.39 1.55 21.90
C GLU A 298 10.17 1.27 22.77
N ARG A 299 10.41 1.16 24.09
CA ARG A 299 9.39 0.79 25.07
C ARG A 299 8.22 1.75 24.96
N LEU A 300 7.04 1.20 24.66
CA LEU A 300 5.75 1.87 24.84
C LEU A 300 5.74 2.52 26.23
N SER A 301 5.83 3.85 26.30
CA SER A 301 5.82 4.57 27.57
C SER A 301 4.37 4.84 27.97
N GLY A 302 3.95 4.24 29.07
CA GLY A 302 2.66 4.50 29.69
C GLY A 302 2.46 3.52 30.84
N ASP A 303 2.42 4.05 32.07
CA ASP A 303 2.12 3.28 33.27
C ASP A 303 0.76 2.60 33.12
N GLY A 304 0.78 1.30 32.87
CA GLY A 304 -0.42 0.52 32.67
C GLY A 304 -0.08 -0.87 32.18
N ILE A 305 0.12 -1.78 33.13
CA ILE A 305 0.29 -3.22 32.95
C ILE A 305 -0.56 -3.73 31.77
N THR A 306 0.09 -4.06 30.66
CA THR A 306 -0.40 -5.06 29.71
C THR A 306 0.68 -6.12 29.64
N SER A 307 0.39 -7.25 30.25
CA SER A 307 1.38 -8.30 30.48
C SER A 307 2.01 -8.73 29.16
N ILE A 308 3.27 -9.16 29.20
CA ILE A 308 3.98 -9.86 28.11
C ILE A 308 3.12 -10.95 27.44
N LYS A 309 2.07 -11.43 28.13
CA LYS A 309 1.07 -12.40 27.66
C LYS A 309 0.16 -11.87 26.53
N GLU A 310 -0.23 -10.59 26.54
CA GLU A 310 -1.15 -10.00 25.53
C GLU A 310 -0.40 -9.58 24.26
N CYS A 311 0.80 -9.01 24.42
CA CYS A 311 1.72 -8.79 23.29
C CYS A 311 2.14 -10.13 22.65
N LYS A 312 2.39 -11.16 23.46
CA LYS A 312 2.57 -12.52 22.95
C LYS A 312 1.31 -13.02 22.25
N ALA A 313 0.11 -12.86 22.79
CA ALA A 313 -1.10 -13.36 22.15
C ALA A 313 -1.36 -12.76 20.76
N LEU A 314 -1.12 -11.45 20.58
CA LEU A 314 -1.23 -10.78 19.28
C LEU A 314 -0.11 -11.20 18.31
N LEU A 315 1.14 -11.29 18.78
CA LEU A 315 2.25 -11.80 17.97
C LEU A 315 2.08 -13.30 17.64
N PHE A 316 1.51 -14.10 18.55
CA PHE A 316 1.19 -15.51 18.34
C PHE A 316 0.02 -15.67 17.37
N ALA A 317 -1.01 -14.84 17.45
CA ALA A 317 -2.13 -14.85 16.49
C ALA A 317 -1.65 -14.45 15.10
N GLN A 318 -0.87 -13.37 14.98
CA GLN A 318 -0.23 -12.95 13.73
C GLN A 318 0.67 -14.06 13.17
N SER A 319 1.55 -14.64 14.00
CA SER A 319 2.44 -15.74 13.59
C SER A 319 1.68 -17.02 13.20
N LYS A 320 0.51 -17.28 13.79
CA LYS A 320 -0.35 -18.42 13.43
C LYS A 320 -1.03 -18.19 12.10
N ILE A 321 -1.50 -16.96 11.82
CA ILE A 321 -2.08 -16.57 10.54
C ILE A 321 -1.01 -16.63 9.46
N ASP A 322 0.14 -15.99 9.65
CA ASP A 322 1.25 -15.98 8.67
C ASP A 322 1.79 -17.39 8.41
N ARG A 323 1.90 -18.22 9.46
CA ARG A 323 2.30 -19.63 9.31
C ARG A 323 1.25 -20.45 8.57
N LYS A 324 -0.04 -20.25 8.84
CA LYS A 324 -1.13 -20.95 8.14
C LYS A 324 -1.16 -20.55 6.67
N THR A 325 -1.08 -19.26 6.35
CA THR A 325 -1.09 -18.75 4.97
C THR A 325 0.14 -19.20 4.18
N ASN A 326 1.34 -19.19 4.80
CA ASN A 326 2.54 -19.73 4.17
C ASN A 326 2.44 -21.23 3.91
N LEU A 327 1.84 -21.99 4.83
CA LEU A 327 1.58 -23.42 4.66
C LEU A 327 0.54 -23.70 3.56
N GLU A 328 -0.53 -22.91 3.48
CA GLU A 328 -1.53 -23.02 2.43
C GLU A 328 -0.94 -22.67 1.05
N SER A 329 -0.12 -21.61 0.97
CA SER A 329 0.57 -21.24 -0.26
C SER A 329 1.52 -22.34 -0.74
N LEU A 330 2.36 -22.86 0.18
CA LEU A 330 3.27 -23.99 -0.09
C LEU A 330 2.51 -25.25 -0.53
N ALA A 331 1.40 -25.57 0.14
CA ALA A 331 0.57 -26.71 -0.22
C ALA A 331 -0.05 -26.52 -1.62
N ARG A 332 -0.60 -25.34 -1.95
CA ARG A 332 -1.17 -25.04 -3.27
C ARG A 332 -0.14 -25.04 -4.41
N SER A 333 1.11 -24.66 -4.12
CA SER A 333 2.16 -24.62 -5.13
C SER A 333 2.88 -25.96 -5.30
N ALA A 334 2.73 -26.90 -4.36
CA ALA A 334 3.52 -28.14 -4.28
C ALA A 334 3.64 -28.91 -5.61
N ASP A 335 2.52 -29.08 -6.33
CA ASP A 335 2.50 -29.85 -7.60
C ASP A 335 3.16 -29.13 -8.78
N LYS A 336 3.45 -27.83 -8.63
CA LYS A 336 4.12 -27.00 -9.65
C LYS A 336 5.64 -27.05 -9.54
N HIS A 337 6.17 -27.61 -8.44
CA HIS A 337 7.61 -27.70 -8.22
C HIS A 337 8.24 -28.91 -8.93
N PRO A 338 9.52 -28.83 -9.34
CA PRO A 338 10.26 -29.99 -9.84
C PRO A 338 10.28 -31.15 -8.84
N GLU A 339 10.39 -32.38 -9.34
CA GLU A 339 10.24 -33.62 -8.55
C GLU A 339 11.06 -33.64 -7.25
N LYS A 340 12.31 -33.18 -7.29
CA LYS A 340 13.21 -33.12 -6.13
C LYS A 340 12.70 -32.18 -5.03
N GLU A 341 12.16 -31.03 -5.40
CA GLU A 341 11.58 -30.05 -4.46
C GLU A 341 10.21 -30.53 -3.97
N ARG A 342 9.39 -31.11 -4.86
CA ARG A 342 8.10 -31.72 -4.50
C ARG A 342 8.26 -32.78 -3.41
N LEU A 343 9.30 -33.61 -3.48
CA LEU A 343 9.65 -34.59 -2.44
C LEU A 343 10.03 -33.94 -1.10
N GLN A 344 10.73 -32.80 -1.12
CA GLN A 344 11.06 -32.06 0.10
C GLN A 344 9.80 -31.46 0.73
N ILE A 345 8.91 -30.89 -0.10
CA ILE A 345 7.62 -30.35 0.34
C ILE A 345 6.75 -31.47 0.91
N LEU A 346 6.65 -32.62 0.24
CA LEU A 346 5.93 -33.81 0.73
C LEU A 346 6.40 -34.23 2.13
N ASN A 347 7.71 -34.36 2.34
CA ASN A 347 8.27 -34.75 3.64
C ASN A 347 8.03 -33.68 4.71
N TYR A 348 8.08 -32.41 4.34
CA TYR A 348 7.76 -31.32 5.25
C TYR A 348 6.27 -31.34 5.65
N LEU A 349 5.35 -31.53 4.70
CA LEU A 349 3.91 -31.63 4.98
C LEU A 349 3.57 -32.80 5.91
N LYS A 350 4.21 -33.96 5.73
CA LYS A 350 4.07 -35.12 6.64
C LYS A 350 4.52 -34.84 8.07
N SER A 351 5.43 -33.88 8.26
CA SER A 351 5.91 -33.50 9.60
C SER A 351 4.96 -32.56 10.36
N LEU A 352 3.89 -32.09 9.70
CA LEU A 352 2.92 -31.17 10.30
C LEU A 352 1.99 -31.89 11.28
N PRO A 353 1.43 -31.15 12.26
CA PRO A 353 0.40 -31.68 13.14
C PRO A 353 -0.81 -32.24 12.35
N PRO A 354 -1.45 -33.33 12.80
CA PRO A 354 -2.52 -33.98 12.06
C PRO A 354 -3.69 -33.06 11.69
N GLU A 355 -4.06 -32.14 12.58
CA GLU A 355 -5.14 -31.18 12.37
C GLU A 355 -4.79 -30.21 11.24
N THR A 356 -3.55 -29.70 11.23
CA THR A 356 -3.05 -28.82 10.16
C THR A 356 -2.96 -29.55 8.83
N LEU A 357 -2.48 -30.79 8.82
CA LEU A 357 -2.39 -31.58 7.61
C LEU A 357 -3.79 -31.93 7.04
N SER A 358 -4.77 -32.16 7.91
CA SER A 358 -6.18 -32.37 7.52
C SER A 358 -6.78 -31.17 6.80
N GLU A 359 -6.45 -29.94 7.24
CA GLU A 359 -6.92 -28.71 6.60
C GLU A 359 -6.28 -28.50 5.21
N LEU A 360 -5.02 -28.89 5.04
CA LEU A 360 -4.24 -28.65 3.82
C LEU A 360 -4.45 -29.71 2.72
N ARG A 361 -4.94 -30.92 3.07
CA ARG A 361 -4.98 -32.08 2.16
C ARG A 361 -5.69 -31.82 0.83
N HIS A 362 -6.66 -30.92 0.80
CA HIS A 362 -7.47 -30.62 -0.39
C HIS A 362 -6.85 -29.59 -1.34
N LEU A 363 -5.66 -29.06 -1.02
CA LEU A 363 -5.05 -27.95 -1.73
C LEU A 363 -4.14 -28.36 -2.90
N SER A 364 -3.69 -29.61 -2.93
CA SER A 364 -2.88 -30.20 -4.00
C SER A 364 -2.83 -31.73 -3.88
N ASP A 365 -2.44 -32.41 -4.95
CA ASP A 365 -2.26 -33.87 -4.94
C ASP A 365 -1.12 -34.26 -3.99
N THR A 366 -0.04 -33.48 -3.94
CA THR A 366 1.06 -33.68 -3.00
C THR A 366 0.63 -33.51 -1.53
N ALA A 367 -0.28 -32.57 -1.23
CA ALA A 367 -0.82 -32.42 0.12
C ALA A 367 -1.79 -33.56 0.50
N GLN A 368 -2.59 -34.03 -0.46
CA GLN A 368 -3.44 -35.21 -0.30
C GLN A 368 -2.59 -36.46 -0.06
N GLU A 369 -1.52 -36.66 -0.83
CA GLU A 369 -0.55 -37.75 -0.66
C GLU A 369 0.12 -37.72 0.73
N ALA A 370 0.52 -36.53 1.21
CA ALA A 370 1.08 -36.37 2.55
C ALA A 370 0.08 -36.79 3.64
N TYR A 371 -1.18 -36.37 3.50
CA TYR A 371 -2.26 -36.73 4.41
C TYR A 371 -2.51 -38.23 4.39
N ASP A 372 -2.64 -38.85 3.22
CA ASP A 372 -2.95 -40.28 3.09
C ASP A 372 -1.84 -41.16 3.65
N GLN A 373 -0.57 -40.79 3.46
CA GLN A 373 0.57 -41.54 3.99
C GLN A 373 0.77 -41.37 5.50
N THR A 374 0.20 -40.32 6.11
CA THR A 374 0.37 -40.02 7.54
C THR A 374 -0.85 -40.41 8.38
N LEU A 375 -2.04 -40.22 7.83
CA LEU A 375 -3.33 -40.30 8.52
C LEU A 375 -4.40 -41.08 7.75
N GLY A 376 -4.17 -41.35 6.46
CA GLY A 376 -5.05 -42.21 5.67
C GLY A 376 -5.06 -43.62 6.23
N LEU A 377 -6.22 -44.28 6.19
CA LEU A 377 -6.34 -45.69 6.53
C LEU A 377 -5.43 -46.48 5.58
N VAL A 378 -4.30 -46.96 6.09
CA VAL A 378 -3.53 -48.01 5.44
C VAL A 378 -4.48 -49.20 5.28
N LEU A 379 -4.96 -49.44 4.06
CA LEU A 379 -5.47 -50.76 3.70
C LEU A 379 -4.27 -51.69 3.81
N PHE A 380 -4.17 -52.38 4.95
CA PHE A 380 -3.27 -53.51 5.12
C PHE A 380 -3.52 -54.46 3.93
N GLN A 381 -2.49 -54.64 3.10
CA GLN A 381 -2.34 -55.82 2.25
C GLN A 381 -1.69 -56.93 3.06
#